data_AF-C9SS46-F1
#
_entry.id   AF-C9SS46-F1
#
_cell.length_a   1.000
_cell.length_b   1.000
_cell.length_c   1.000
_cell.angle_alpha   90.00
_cell.angle_beta   90.00
_cell.angle_gamma   90.00
#
_symmetry.space_group_name_H-M   'P 1'
#
loop_
_entity.id
_entity.type
_entity.pdbx_description
1 polymer ?
#
loop_
_entity_poly.entity_id
_entity_poly.type
_entity_poly.pdbx_seq_one_letter_code
_entity_poly.pdbx_strand_id
1 'polypeptide(L)'
;MAVNGHFSAEASSAPTRELWRHPDPTSHHSGPSPAASRKYGLQLNDYPAVYQWSIDNVAAFWEEVWHFSGVKASKSFDEVLPRAAPMYPRPDFFAGARLNFAENLLFPANVDVSPNAVAIITTTELGNPVSTTWAELRNAVRRCINALRAHGVTEDERCRRLCLESRSSSRGPRSCDVFLSGAMWVGNHPRQRG
;
A
#
# COMPACT_ATOMS: atom_id res chain seq x y z
N MET A 1 34.28 -14.61 50.39
CA MET A 1 33.05 -13.94 50.87
C MET A 1 32.97 -12.58 50.20
N ALA A 2 31.77 -12.20 49.77
CA ALA A 2 31.50 -11.30 48.65
C ALA A 2 31.97 -9.85 48.84
N VAL A 3 32.51 -9.27 47.77
CA VAL A 3 32.65 -7.81 47.61
C VAL A 3 31.36 -7.32 46.95
N ASN A 4 30.48 -6.70 47.74
CA ASN A 4 29.27 -6.07 47.25
C ASN A 4 29.61 -4.78 46.50
N GLY A 5 29.79 -4.88 45.18
CA GLY A 5 29.81 -3.73 44.29
C GLY A 5 28.37 -3.27 44.01
N HIS A 6 27.96 -2.17 44.66
CA HIS A 6 26.79 -1.39 44.24
C HIS A 6 27.11 -0.77 42.87
N PHE A 7 26.52 -1.30 41.80
CA PHE A 7 26.57 -0.65 40.49
C PHE A 7 25.42 0.36 40.43
N SER A 8 25.68 1.58 40.86
CA SER A 8 24.79 2.71 40.56
C SER A 8 24.90 3.00 39.06
N ALA A 9 23.93 2.50 38.29
CA ALA A 9 23.78 2.89 36.89
C ALA A 9 23.18 4.30 36.83
N GLU A 10 24.02 5.33 36.96
CA GLU A 10 23.69 6.67 36.49
C GLU A 10 23.63 6.61 34.96
N ALA A 11 22.42 6.42 34.43
CA ALA A 11 22.14 6.63 33.03
C ALA A 11 22.32 8.12 32.72
N SER A 12 23.52 8.48 32.26
CA SER A 12 23.81 9.80 31.73
C SER A 12 22.90 10.06 30.52
N SER A 13 21.82 10.82 30.73
CA SER A 13 20.95 11.30 29.66
C SER A 13 21.63 12.48 28.96
N ALA A 14 22.66 12.20 28.17
CA ALA A 14 23.20 13.20 27.25
C ALA A 14 22.04 13.72 26.37
N PRO A 15 21.90 15.05 26.18
CA PRO A 15 20.78 15.59 25.42
C PRO A 15 20.81 15.02 24.00
N THR A 16 19.67 14.46 23.58
CA THR A 16 19.50 13.87 22.26
C THR A 16 19.78 14.93 21.20
N ARG A 17 20.92 14.82 20.50
CA ARG A 17 21.29 15.74 19.42
C ARG A 17 20.45 15.41 18.19
N GLU A 18 19.50 16.28 17.86
CA GLU A 18 18.71 16.20 16.63
C GLU A 18 19.67 16.20 15.42
N LEU A 19 19.62 15.12 14.63
CA LEU A 19 20.53 14.93 13.50
C LEU A 19 20.12 15.79 12.29
N TRP A 20 18.82 16.02 12.14
CA TRP A 20 18.25 16.75 11.03
C TRP A 20 16.79 17.13 11.33
N ARG A 21 16.38 18.30 10.86
CA ARG A 21 14.98 18.76 10.83
C ARG A 21 14.67 19.25 9.42
N HIS A 22 13.46 18.97 8.94
CA HIS A 22 13.01 19.52 7.67
C HIS A 22 12.98 21.06 7.72
N PRO A 23 13.47 21.78 6.70
CA PRO A 23 13.49 23.25 6.67
C PRO A 23 12.10 23.88 6.79
N ASP A 24 11.06 23.17 6.35
CA ASP A 24 9.67 23.59 6.43
C ASP A 24 8.80 22.44 7.00
N PRO A 25 8.67 22.31 8.33
CA PRO A 25 7.94 21.21 8.93
C PRO A 25 6.43 21.23 8.63
N THR A 26 5.87 22.32 8.08
CA THR A 26 4.43 22.49 7.80
C THR A 26 4.08 22.25 6.34
N SER A 27 5.05 22.27 5.42
CA SER A 27 4.86 21.90 4.00
C SER A 27 4.45 20.45 3.76
N HIS A 28 4.54 19.60 4.76
CA HIS A 28 4.22 18.18 4.62
C HIS A 28 2.71 17.94 4.63
N HIS A 29 2.26 17.06 3.75
CA HIS A 29 0.97 16.36 3.85
C HIS A 29 0.98 15.36 5.02
N SER A 30 1.35 15.79 6.23
CA SER A 30 1.56 14.94 7.40
C SER A 30 0.42 14.99 8.42
N GLY A 31 -0.65 15.75 8.14
CA GLY A 31 -1.88 15.74 8.93
C GLY A 31 -2.97 14.90 8.26
N PRO A 32 -3.89 14.29 9.04
CA PRO A 32 -5.09 13.68 8.51
C PRO A 32 -5.81 14.72 7.69
N SER A 33 -6.56 14.24 6.70
CA SER A 33 -7.35 15.15 5.89
C SER A 33 -8.16 16.06 6.84
N PRO A 34 -8.20 17.39 6.62
CA PRO A 34 -9.11 18.27 7.34
C PRO A 34 -10.56 17.76 7.31
N ALA A 35 -10.88 16.87 6.37
CA ALA A 35 -12.14 16.14 6.31
C ALA A 35 -12.37 15.23 7.51
N ALA A 36 -11.37 14.42 7.95
CA ALA A 36 -11.51 13.54 9.11
C ALA A 36 -11.70 14.33 10.42
N SER A 37 -10.88 15.37 10.63
CA SER A 37 -11.00 16.27 11.80
C SER A 37 -12.39 16.92 11.86
N ARG A 38 -12.94 17.36 10.71
CA ARG A 38 -14.30 17.93 10.63
C ARG A 38 -15.40 16.88 10.81
N LYS A 39 -15.25 15.69 10.23
CA LYS A 39 -16.24 14.61 10.28
C LYS A 39 -16.41 14.05 11.70
N TYR A 40 -15.32 13.92 12.44
CA TYR A 40 -15.32 13.35 13.79
C TYR A 40 -15.21 14.41 14.91
N GLY A 41 -15.09 15.69 14.58
CA GLY A 41 -14.96 16.77 15.56
C GLY A 41 -13.65 16.72 16.37
N LEU A 42 -12.56 16.24 15.77
CA LEU A 42 -11.28 16.00 16.44
C LEU A 42 -10.26 17.10 16.17
N GLN A 43 -9.43 17.39 17.16
CA GLN A 43 -8.30 18.32 17.08
C GLN A 43 -7.03 17.57 16.69
N LEU A 44 -6.92 17.15 15.43
CA LEU A 44 -5.76 16.40 14.93
C LEU A 44 -4.70 17.36 14.35
N ASN A 45 -4.08 18.13 15.25
CA ASN A 45 -3.18 19.25 14.89
C ASN A 45 -1.70 18.86 14.81
N ASP A 46 -1.33 17.68 15.31
CA ASP A 46 0.04 17.17 15.30
C ASP A 46 0.07 15.66 14.99
N TYR A 47 1.22 15.17 14.52
CA TYR A 47 1.38 13.74 14.21
C TYR A 47 1.07 12.81 15.40
N PRO A 48 1.46 13.12 16.66
CA PRO A 48 1.10 12.30 17.81
C PRO A 48 -0.41 12.12 18.00
N ALA A 49 -1.22 13.18 17.88
CA ALA A 49 -2.68 13.06 18.01
C ALA A 49 -3.27 12.15 16.92
N VAL A 50 -2.72 12.24 15.71
CA VAL A 50 -3.14 11.43 14.55
C VAL A 50 -2.79 9.97 14.75
N TYR A 51 -1.56 9.72 15.19
CA TYR A 51 -1.09 8.39 15.50
C TYR A 51 -1.96 7.75 16.58
N GLN A 52 -2.19 8.46 17.69
CA GLN A 52 -3.02 7.97 18.79
C GLN A 52 -4.45 7.68 18.30
N TRP A 53 -5.03 8.57 17.52
CA TRP A 53 -6.35 8.33 16.96
C TRP A 53 -6.39 7.12 16.00
N SER A 54 -5.35 6.92 15.18
CA SER A 54 -5.30 5.81 14.22
C SER A 54 -5.24 4.43 14.88
N ILE A 55 -4.62 4.33 16.06
CA ILE A 55 -4.57 3.08 16.83
C ILE A 55 -5.83 2.87 17.67
N ASP A 56 -6.45 3.94 18.17
CA ASP A 56 -7.67 3.85 18.99
C ASP A 56 -8.92 3.59 18.13
N ASN A 57 -8.92 4.09 16.89
CA ASN A 57 -10.08 4.05 15.99
C ASN A 57 -9.72 3.45 14.62
N VAL A 58 -9.10 2.26 14.63
CA VAL A 58 -8.56 1.60 13.42
C VAL A 58 -9.56 1.52 12.26
N ALA A 59 -10.81 1.10 12.52
CA ALA A 59 -11.82 0.97 11.47
C ALA A 59 -12.16 2.32 10.81
N ALA A 60 -12.40 3.36 11.61
CA ALA A 60 -12.70 4.70 11.12
C ALA A 60 -11.50 5.33 10.40
N PHE A 61 -10.29 5.10 10.91
CA PHE A 61 -9.06 5.56 10.26
C PHE A 61 -8.92 4.97 8.85
N TRP A 62 -9.09 3.66 8.70
CA TRP A 62 -8.97 2.99 7.40
C TRP A 62 -10.11 3.35 6.42
N GLU A 63 -11.31 3.65 6.94
CA GLU A 63 -12.39 4.22 6.13
C GLU A 63 -11.98 5.57 5.53
N GLU A 64 -11.42 6.46 6.35
CA GLU A 64 -10.94 7.77 5.86
C GLU A 64 -9.80 7.61 4.87
N VAL A 65 -8.88 6.67 5.08
CA VAL A 65 -7.79 6.37 4.12
C VAL A 65 -8.35 5.89 2.79
N TRP A 66 -9.39 5.06 2.80
CA TRP A 66 -10.06 4.60 1.59
C TRP A 66 -10.63 5.78 0.77
N HIS A 67 -11.34 6.69 1.45
CA HIS A 67 -11.92 7.86 0.81
C HIS A 67 -10.85 8.87 0.35
N PHE A 68 -9.83 9.10 1.17
CA PHE A 68 -8.72 10.00 0.86
C PHE A 68 -7.93 9.53 -0.37
N SER A 69 -7.65 8.23 -0.46
CA SER A 69 -6.90 7.67 -1.60
C SER A 69 -7.73 7.55 -2.88
N GLY A 70 -9.05 7.73 -2.80
CA GLY A 70 -9.93 7.70 -3.98
C GLY A 70 -10.00 6.33 -4.64
N VAL A 71 -9.99 5.26 -3.84
CA VAL A 71 -10.03 3.88 -4.36
C VAL A 71 -11.30 3.65 -5.17
N LYS A 72 -11.11 3.25 -6.43
CA LYS A 72 -12.17 2.76 -7.32
C LYS A 72 -12.45 1.29 -7.01
N ALA A 73 -13.68 1.00 -6.62
CA ALA A 73 -14.17 -0.35 -6.40
C ALA A 73 -15.47 -0.60 -7.16
N SER A 74 -15.59 -1.80 -7.69
CA SER A 74 -16.81 -2.29 -8.37
C SER A 74 -17.93 -2.61 -7.38
N LYS A 75 -17.57 -3.01 -6.16
CA LYS A 75 -18.47 -3.17 -5.02
C LYS A 75 -17.80 -2.53 -3.81
N SER A 76 -18.50 -1.64 -3.12
CA SER A 76 -18.05 -1.03 -1.86
C SER A 76 -17.89 -2.09 -0.76
N PHE A 77 -17.10 -1.77 0.27
CA PHE A 77 -16.99 -2.60 1.47
C PHE A 77 -18.30 -2.63 2.25
N ASP A 78 -18.61 -3.78 2.85
CA ASP A 78 -19.73 -3.94 3.78
C ASP A 78 -19.27 -3.56 5.20
N GLU A 79 -18.02 -3.88 5.55
CA GLU A 79 -17.40 -3.53 6.83
C GLU A 79 -15.89 -3.32 6.63
N VAL A 80 -15.31 -2.25 7.19
CA VAL A 80 -13.86 -2.00 7.10
C VAL A 80 -13.09 -2.97 7.97
N LEU A 81 -13.49 -3.11 9.23
CA LEU A 81 -12.92 -4.01 10.20
C LEU A 81 -13.95 -4.36 11.28
N PRO A 82 -14.01 -5.61 11.75
CA PRO A 82 -14.87 -5.96 12.88
C PRO A 82 -14.43 -5.25 14.15
N ARG A 83 -15.37 -4.59 14.84
CA ARG A 83 -15.11 -3.73 16.02
C ARG A 83 -14.31 -4.41 17.15
N ALA A 84 -14.42 -5.73 17.29
CA ALA A 84 -13.80 -6.50 18.36
C ALA A 84 -12.77 -7.54 17.87
N ALA A 85 -12.35 -7.48 16.60
CA ALA A 85 -11.40 -8.46 16.10
C ALA A 85 -9.98 -8.19 16.65
N PRO A 86 -9.29 -9.21 17.18
CA PRO A 86 -7.88 -9.09 17.50
C PRO A 86 -7.08 -8.87 16.21
N MET A 87 -5.98 -8.13 16.27
CA MET A 87 -5.07 -7.95 15.12
C MET A 87 -4.42 -9.29 14.67
N TYR A 88 -4.46 -10.31 15.54
CA TYR A 88 -4.00 -11.66 15.28
C TYR A 88 -5.01 -12.71 15.77
N PRO A 89 -5.44 -13.67 14.92
CA PRO A 89 -5.19 -13.75 13.48
C PRO A 89 -5.77 -12.54 12.74
N ARG A 90 -5.13 -12.14 11.62
CA ARG A 90 -5.49 -10.90 10.91
C ARG A 90 -6.98 -10.93 10.51
N PRO A 91 -7.78 -9.93 10.90
CA PRO A 91 -9.16 -9.83 10.46
C PRO A 91 -9.27 -9.48 8.97
N ASP A 92 -10.41 -9.78 8.37
CA ASP A 92 -10.69 -9.37 7.00
C ASP A 92 -10.86 -7.84 6.95
N PHE A 93 -9.91 -7.17 6.30
CA PHE A 93 -10.02 -5.75 6.00
C PHE A 93 -10.93 -5.54 4.79
N PHE A 94 -11.83 -4.56 4.87
CA PHE A 94 -12.76 -4.20 3.80
C PHE A 94 -13.58 -5.39 3.31
N ALA A 95 -14.15 -6.14 4.25
CA ALA A 95 -14.96 -7.30 3.97
C ALA A 95 -16.07 -6.96 2.96
N GLY A 96 -16.16 -7.79 1.91
CA GLY A 96 -17.16 -7.62 0.86
C GLY A 96 -16.82 -6.62 -0.24
N ALA A 97 -15.72 -5.87 -0.13
CA ALA A 97 -15.25 -5.01 -1.21
C ALA A 97 -14.74 -5.82 -2.41
N ARG A 98 -14.98 -5.30 -3.62
CA ARG A 98 -14.40 -5.86 -4.85
C ARG A 98 -13.78 -4.74 -5.67
N LEU A 99 -12.46 -4.76 -5.79
CA LEU A 99 -11.67 -3.77 -6.52
C LEU A 99 -10.68 -4.43 -7.48
N ASN A 100 -10.17 -3.65 -8.43
CA ASN A 100 -9.06 -4.04 -9.28
C ASN A 100 -7.84 -3.16 -8.95
N PHE A 101 -6.75 -3.78 -8.50
CA PHE A 101 -5.54 -3.05 -8.11
C PHE A 101 -4.88 -2.37 -9.32
N ALA A 102 -4.79 -3.06 -10.46
CA ALA A 102 -4.22 -2.50 -11.69
C ALA A 102 -5.01 -1.28 -12.19
N GLU A 103 -6.34 -1.30 -12.08
CA GLU A 103 -7.19 -0.18 -12.45
C GLU A 103 -6.88 1.07 -11.63
N ASN A 104 -6.75 0.91 -10.31
CA ASN A 104 -6.44 2.00 -9.40
C ASN A 104 -5.06 2.61 -9.68
N LEU A 105 -4.08 1.79 -10.06
CA LEU A 105 -2.75 2.27 -10.45
C LEU A 105 -2.75 2.93 -11.83
N LEU A 106 -3.45 2.35 -12.81
CA LEU A 106 -3.42 2.80 -14.20
C LEU A 106 -4.32 4.01 -14.47
N PHE A 107 -5.37 4.17 -13.66
CA PHE A 107 -6.40 5.20 -13.78
C PHE A 107 -6.71 5.82 -12.42
N PRO A 108 -5.75 6.55 -11.80
CA PRO A 108 -5.95 7.18 -10.51
C PRO A 108 -7.16 8.13 -10.55
N ALA A 109 -7.99 8.11 -9.50
CA ALA A 109 -9.17 8.98 -9.42
C ALA A 109 -8.81 10.43 -9.10
N ASN A 110 -7.77 10.62 -8.30
CA ASN A 110 -7.44 11.90 -7.66
C ASN A 110 -6.44 12.75 -8.44
N VAL A 111 -5.96 12.25 -9.57
CA VAL A 111 -4.95 12.92 -10.39
C VAL A 111 -5.37 12.78 -11.85
N ASP A 112 -5.51 13.91 -12.55
CA ASP A 112 -5.63 13.90 -14.00
C ASP A 112 -4.23 13.72 -14.60
N VAL A 113 -4.05 12.62 -15.34
CA VAL A 113 -2.76 12.24 -15.89
C VAL A 113 -2.86 12.16 -17.40
N SER A 114 -2.14 13.07 -18.07
CA SER A 114 -2.04 13.09 -19.52
C SER A 114 -1.53 11.74 -20.07
N PRO A 115 -2.15 11.19 -21.13
CA PRO A 115 -1.69 9.95 -21.76
C PRO A 115 -0.23 9.98 -22.22
N ASN A 116 0.29 11.17 -22.55
CA ASN A 116 1.66 11.38 -23.02
C ASN A 116 2.66 11.65 -21.89
N ALA A 117 2.20 11.76 -20.63
CA ALA A 117 3.10 11.90 -19.49
C ALA A 117 3.90 10.60 -19.28
N VAL A 118 5.11 10.73 -18.72
CA VAL A 118 5.95 9.58 -18.38
C VAL A 118 5.37 8.87 -17.16
N ALA A 119 5.17 7.56 -17.27
CA ALA A 119 4.70 6.69 -16.19
C ALA A 119 5.84 5.91 -15.54
N ILE A 120 6.77 5.39 -16.35
CA ILE A 120 7.87 4.54 -15.90
C ILE A 120 9.15 5.02 -16.56
N ILE A 121 10.22 5.14 -15.76
CA ILE A 121 11.58 5.31 -16.25
C ILE A 121 12.32 4.01 -15.95
N THR A 122 12.60 3.23 -16.98
CA THR A 122 13.35 1.99 -16.87
C THR A 122 14.83 2.28 -17.09
N THR A 123 15.67 1.89 -16.14
CA THR A 123 17.13 1.95 -16.30
C THR A 123 17.71 0.55 -16.22
N THR A 124 18.82 0.34 -16.93
CA THR A 124 19.57 -0.92 -16.90
C THR A 124 21.02 -0.63 -16.56
N GLU A 125 21.80 -1.67 -16.26
CA GLU A 125 23.24 -1.53 -16.00
C GLU A 125 24.01 -0.92 -17.19
N LEU A 126 23.41 -0.92 -18.39
CA LEU A 126 23.94 -0.29 -19.60
C LEU A 126 23.71 1.23 -19.66
N GLY A 127 23.11 1.82 -18.63
CA GLY A 127 23.10 3.26 -18.36
C GLY A 127 22.13 4.12 -19.18
N ASN A 128 21.44 3.55 -20.17
CA ASN A 128 20.48 4.30 -20.98
C ASN A 128 19.05 4.19 -20.41
N PRO A 129 18.47 5.27 -19.84
CA PRO A 129 17.11 5.25 -19.35
C PRO A 129 16.12 5.27 -20.52
N VAL A 130 15.08 4.45 -20.42
CA VAL A 130 13.95 4.41 -21.33
C VAL A 130 12.71 4.91 -20.60
N SER A 131 12.08 5.95 -21.14
CA SER A 131 10.83 6.48 -20.61
C SER A 131 9.65 5.82 -21.31
N THR A 132 8.69 5.32 -20.54
CA THR A 132 7.43 4.77 -21.02
C THR A 132 6.29 5.69 -20.59
N THR A 133 5.45 6.08 -21.54
CA THR A 133 4.28 6.93 -21.28
C THR A 133 3.12 6.17 -20.65
N TRP A 134 2.16 6.89 -20.06
CA TRP A 134 0.92 6.29 -19.55
C TRP A 134 0.13 5.55 -20.62
N ALA A 135 0.05 6.08 -21.84
CA ALA A 135 -0.63 5.41 -22.96
C ALA A 135 0.06 4.08 -23.33
N GLU A 136 1.39 4.07 -23.41
CA GLU A 136 2.17 2.87 -23.73
C GLU A 136 2.03 1.82 -22.62
N LEU A 137 2.11 2.25 -21.36
CA LEU A 137 1.94 1.37 -20.21
C LEU A 137 0.57 0.70 -20.20
N ARG A 138 -0.51 1.49 -20.33
CA ARG A 138 -1.89 0.98 -20.38
C ARG A 138 -2.08 0.00 -21.55
N ASN A 139 -1.48 0.29 -22.70
CA ASN A 139 -1.51 -0.60 -23.85
C ASN A 139 -0.74 -1.91 -23.63
N ALA A 140 0.44 -1.85 -23.00
CA ALA A 140 1.23 -3.03 -22.66
C ALA A 140 0.47 -3.95 -21.71
N VAL A 141 -0.12 -3.40 -20.64
CA VAL A 141 -0.96 -4.15 -19.70
C VAL A 141 -2.17 -4.77 -20.39
N ARG A 142 -2.86 -4.03 -21.26
CA ARG A 142 -3.98 -4.53 -22.05
C ARG A 142 -3.60 -5.74 -22.91
N ARG A 143 -2.46 -5.68 -23.61
CA ARG A 143 -1.96 -6.80 -24.43
C ARG A 143 -1.65 -8.03 -23.57
N CYS A 144 -0.97 -7.83 -22.44
CA CYS A 144 -0.64 -8.91 -21.50
C CYS A 144 -1.89 -9.61 -20.98
N ILE A 145 -2.87 -8.85 -20.48
CA ILE A 145 -4.12 -9.42 -19.96
C ILE A 145 -4.90 -10.16 -21.05
N ASN A 146 -4.96 -9.62 -22.27
CA ASN A 146 -5.63 -10.30 -23.39
C ASN A 146 -4.95 -11.61 -23.75
N ALA A 147 -3.62 -11.67 -23.77
CA ALA A 147 -2.87 -12.91 -24.00
C ALA A 147 -3.15 -13.94 -22.89
N LEU A 148 -3.12 -13.53 -21.62
CA LEU A 148 -3.44 -14.41 -20.49
C LEU A 148 -4.88 -14.96 -20.58
N ARG A 149 -5.84 -14.13 -20.99
CA ARG A 149 -7.24 -14.57 -21.21
C ARG A 149 -7.34 -15.56 -22.37
N ALA A 150 -6.63 -15.33 -23.47
CA ALA A 150 -6.59 -16.25 -24.60
C ALA A 150 -6.01 -17.62 -24.23
N HIS A 151 -5.09 -17.67 -23.26
CA HIS A 151 -4.56 -18.91 -22.69
C HIS A 151 -5.42 -19.52 -21.58
N GLY A 152 -6.66 -19.03 -21.39
CA GLY A 152 -7.63 -19.63 -20.47
C GLY A 152 -7.40 -19.32 -18.99
N VAL A 153 -6.50 -18.37 -18.64
CA VAL A 153 -6.22 -18.07 -17.24
C VAL A 153 -7.43 -17.41 -16.58
N THR A 154 -8.01 -18.09 -15.59
CA THR A 154 -9.14 -17.61 -14.79
C THR A 154 -8.71 -16.70 -13.63
N GLU A 155 -9.65 -16.09 -12.91
CA GLU A 155 -9.34 -15.17 -11.80
C GLU A 155 -8.50 -15.84 -10.70
N ASP A 156 -8.84 -17.08 -10.33
CA ASP A 156 -8.15 -17.82 -9.27
C ASP A 156 -6.78 -18.37 -9.69
N GLU A 157 -6.62 -18.67 -10.98
CA GLU A 157 -5.37 -19.19 -11.54
C GLU A 157 -4.33 -18.09 -11.82
N ARG A 158 -4.76 -16.84 -12.08
CA ARG A 158 -3.86 -15.68 -12.26
C ARG A 158 -2.94 -15.48 -11.06
N CYS A 159 -3.48 -15.57 -9.84
CA CYS A 159 -2.70 -15.43 -8.61
C CYS A 159 -1.74 -16.61 -8.40
N ARG A 160 -2.22 -17.85 -8.59
CA ARG A 160 -1.37 -19.04 -8.41
C ARG A 160 -0.21 -19.08 -9.39
N ARG A 161 -0.46 -18.75 -10.67
CA ARG A 161 0.56 -18.83 -11.72
C ARG A 161 1.64 -17.75 -11.55
N LEU A 162 1.29 -16.54 -11.11
CA LEU A 162 2.27 -15.48 -10.80
C LEU A 162 3.18 -15.87 -9.63
N CYS A 163 2.65 -16.54 -8.61
CA CYS A 163 3.43 -17.01 -7.47
C CYS A 163 4.35 -18.22 -7.79
N LEU A 164 4.04 -19.00 -8.83
CA LEU A 164 4.85 -20.17 -9.21
C LEU A 164 6.05 -19.80 -10.08
N GLU A 165 5.91 -18.80 -10.97
CA GLU A 165 6.99 -18.36 -11.86
C GLU A 165 8.18 -17.74 -11.09
N SER A 166 7.95 -17.22 -9.87
CA SER A 166 9.02 -16.68 -9.00
C SER A 166 9.93 -17.75 -8.39
N ARG A 167 9.56 -19.04 -8.50
CA ARG A 167 10.34 -20.16 -7.94
C ARG A 167 11.11 -20.98 -8.96
N SER A 168 10.90 -20.73 -10.26
CA SER A 168 11.52 -21.49 -11.34
C SER A 168 12.10 -20.59 -12.43
N SER A 169 13.18 -19.86 -12.15
CA SER A 169 14.05 -19.43 -13.23
C SER A 169 15.53 -19.41 -12.82
N SER A 170 16.24 -20.43 -13.30
CA SER A 170 17.71 -20.49 -13.39
C SER A 170 18.22 -20.10 -14.79
N ARG A 171 17.46 -19.31 -15.56
CA ARG A 171 17.90 -18.81 -16.88
C ARG A 171 17.77 -17.29 -16.99
N GLY A 172 18.92 -16.61 -16.97
CA GLY A 172 19.25 -15.34 -17.66
C GLY A 172 18.36 -14.10 -17.42
N PRO A 173 18.92 -12.87 -17.42
CA PRO A 173 18.17 -11.68 -17.03
C PRO A 173 17.22 -11.25 -18.16
N ARG A 174 15.94 -11.63 -18.06
CA ARG A 174 14.84 -10.84 -18.64
C ARG A 174 14.48 -9.77 -17.62
N SER A 175 15.21 -8.68 -17.67
CA SER A 175 14.99 -7.51 -16.84
C SER A 175 13.62 -6.89 -17.16
N CYS A 176 12.81 -6.69 -16.11
CA CYS A 176 11.69 -5.73 -15.99
C CYS A 176 10.22 -6.12 -16.29
N ASP A 177 9.85 -7.31 -16.78
CA ASP A 177 8.41 -7.57 -17.10
C ASP A 177 7.52 -8.03 -15.91
N VAL A 178 8.09 -8.24 -14.71
CA VAL A 178 7.36 -8.92 -13.62
C VAL A 178 6.51 -7.97 -12.75
N PHE A 179 6.73 -6.66 -12.78
CA PHE A 179 6.09 -5.75 -11.82
C PHE A 179 4.72 -5.17 -12.25
N LEU A 180 4.26 -5.40 -13.49
CA LEU A 180 3.06 -4.74 -14.02
C LEU A 180 1.77 -5.57 -13.98
N SER A 181 1.81 -6.77 -13.40
CA SER A 181 0.64 -7.64 -13.33
C SER A 181 -0.12 -7.50 -12.01
N GLY A 182 -0.44 -6.26 -11.61
CA GLY A 182 -1.75 -5.89 -11.05
C GLY A 182 -2.45 -6.73 -9.97
N ALA A 183 -1.76 -7.61 -9.24
CA ALA A 183 -2.38 -8.59 -8.36
C ALA A 183 -1.92 -8.34 -6.91
N MET A 184 -2.48 -7.30 -6.29
CA MET A 184 -2.68 -7.29 -4.86
C MET A 184 -4.18 -7.36 -4.62
N TRP A 185 -4.67 -8.58 -4.41
CA TRP A 185 -6.05 -8.81 -4.02
C TRP A 185 -6.14 -8.77 -2.49
N VAL A 186 -7.07 -7.97 -1.98
CA VAL A 186 -7.43 -7.93 -0.56
C VAL A 186 -8.56 -8.94 -0.34
N GLY A 187 -8.23 -10.01 0.39
CA GLY A 187 -9.10 -10.80 1.27
C GLY A 187 -10.49 -11.24 0.79
N ASN A 188 -10.59 -12.51 0.41
CA ASN A 188 -11.77 -13.34 0.62
C ASN A 188 -11.25 -14.69 1.11
N HIS A 189 -11.12 -14.85 2.43
CA HIS A 189 -10.96 -16.20 2.96
C HIS A 189 -12.30 -16.91 2.72
N PRO A 190 -12.35 -18.04 1.99
CA PRO A 190 -13.57 -18.81 1.94
C PRO A 190 -13.89 -19.25 3.37
N ARG A 191 -15.08 -18.91 3.86
CA ARG A 191 -15.63 -19.49 5.10
C ARG A 191 -15.43 -20.99 5.02
N GLN A 192 -14.64 -21.54 5.92
CA GLN A 192 -14.66 -22.97 6.23
C GLN A 192 -16.12 -23.28 6.63
N ARG A 193 -16.89 -23.89 5.72
CA ARG A 193 -18.15 -24.53 6.11
C ARG A 193 -17.77 -25.79 6.87
N GLY A 194 -18.28 -25.91 8.09
CA GLY A 194 -18.20 -27.13 8.89
C GLY A 194 -19.01 -28.27 8.31
#